data_AF-A0A3R8U3Y3-F1
#
_entry.id   AF-A0A3R8U3Y3-F1
#
_cell.length_a   1.000
_cell.length_b   1.000
_cell.length_c   1.000
_cell.angle_alpha   90.00
_cell.angle_beta   90.00
_cell.angle_gamma   90.00
#
_symmetry.space_group_name_H-M   'P 1'
#
loop_
_entity.id
_entity.type
_entity.pdbx_description
1 polymer ?
#
loop_
_entity_poly.entity_id
_entity_poly.type
_entity_poly.pdbx_seq_one_letter_code
_entity_poly.pdbx_strand_id
1 'polypeptide(L)'
;MSVLVEFLIFIFALPALFLYLFYTMLHTIADFFGWSFIPGVMGIHIGVTLFVLGQPDPSVQWESIFQTLAGIEVAGMPLSLVLVCAGVTILVIGAAMNIRNQTAR
;
A
#
# COMPACT_ATOMS: atom_id res chain seq x y z
N MET A 1 -29.85 -5.16 -32.29
CA MET A 1 -29.36 -6.11 -31.28
C MET A 1 -30.43 -6.25 -30.21
N SER A 2 -30.64 -7.43 -29.60
CA SER A 2 -31.67 -7.56 -28.55
C SER A 2 -31.13 -7.00 -27.22
N VAL A 3 -32.00 -6.42 -26.41
CA VAL A 3 -31.68 -5.82 -25.09
C VAL A 3 -30.87 -6.77 -24.20
N LEU A 4 -31.07 -8.08 -24.34
CA LEU A 4 -30.34 -9.12 -23.61
C LEU A 4 -28.84 -9.16 -23.95
N VAL A 5 -28.47 -8.91 -25.21
CA VAL A 5 -27.07 -8.86 -25.66
C VAL A 5 -26.37 -7.62 -25.11
N GLU A 6 -27.04 -6.46 -25.12
CA GLU A 6 -26.51 -5.22 -24.53
C GLU A 6 -26.30 -5.35 -23.02
N PHE A 7 -27.23 -5.99 -22.31
CA PHE A 7 -27.11 -6.23 -20.88
C PHE A 7 -25.96 -7.19 -20.53
N LEU A 8 -25.77 -8.25 -21.33
CA LEU A 8 -24.63 -9.16 -21.17
C LEU A 8 -23.30 -8.44 -21.39
N ILE A 9 -23.20 -7.64 -22.47
CA ILE A 9 -22.01 -6.84 -22.76
C ILE A 9 -21.74 -5.89 -21.61
N PHE A 10 -22.74 -5.23 -21.05
CA PHE A 10 -22.54 -4.30 -19.92
C PHE A 10 -22.00 -5.01 -18.67
N ILE A 11 -22.54 -6.19 -18.34
CA ILE A 11 -22.09 -7.01 -17.20
C ILE A 11 -20.64 -7.47 -17.37
N PHE A 12 -20.17 -7.74 -18.59
CA PHE A 12 -18.78 -8.18 -18.82
C PHE A 12 -17.83 -7.00 -19.09
N ALA A 13 -18.30 -5.95 -19.76
CA ALA A 13 -17.50 -4.79 -20.11
C ALA A 13 -17.18 -3.94 -18.89
N LEU A 14 -18.10 -3.82 -17.92
CA LEU A 14 -17.88 -2.96 -16.75
C LEU A 14 -16.80 -3.53 -15.80
N PRO A 15 -16.79 -4.84 -15.46
CA PRO A 15 -15.68 -5.47 -14.75
C PRO A 15 -14.38 -5.45 -15.56
N ALA A 16 -14.43 -5.66 -16.89
CA ALA A 16 -13.23 -5.60 -17.73
C ALA A 16 -12.63 -4.18 -17.74
N LEU A 17 -13.47 -3.15 -17.85
CA LEU A 17 -13.07 -1.75 -17.75
C LEU A 17 -12.48 -1.45 -16.37
N PHE A 18 -13.09 -1.96 -15.30
CA PHE A 18 -12.58 -1.81 -13.94
C PHE A 18 -11.18 -2.43 -13.80
N LEU A 19 -10.99 -3.66 -14.26
CA LEU A 19 -9.69 -4.34 -14.25
C LEU A 19 -8.65 -3.59 -15.09
N TYR A 20 -9.06 -3.07 -16.25
CA TYR A 20 -8.19 -2.26 -17.10
C TYR A 20 -7.73 -0.99 -16.39
N LEU A 21 -8.66 -0.22 -15.81
CA LEU A 21 -8.34 1.00 -15.06
C LEU A 21 -7.44 0.70 -13.85
N PHE A 22 -7.73 -0.38 -13.12
CA PHE A 22 -6.92 -0.81 -11.98
C PHE A 22 -5.50 -1.19 -12.42
N TYR A 23 -5.37 -1.92 -13.52
CA TYR A 23 -4.08 -2.27 -14.10
C TYR A 23 -3.30 -1.04 -14.54
N THR A 24 -3.93 -0.11 -15.27
CA THR A 24 -3.28 1.13 -15.71
C THR A 24 -2.81 1.96 -14.53
N MET A 25 -3.64 2.08 -13.48
CA MET A 25 -3.26 2.78 -12.25
C MET A 25 -2.02 2.14 -11.61
N LEU A 26 -2.01 0.82 -11.44
CA LEU A 26 -0.86 0.10 -10.89
C LEU A 26 0.40 0.25 -11.76
N HIS A 27 0.24 0.20 -13.08
CA HIS A 27 1.34 0.39 -14.03
C HIS A 27 1.93 1.79 -13.92
N THR A 28 1.10 2.85 -13.88
CA THR A 28 1.57 4.23 -13.70
C THR A 28 2.31 4.42 -12.38
N ILE A 29 1.80 3.82 -11.30
CA ILE A 29 2.45 3.86 -9.98
C ILE A 29 3.80 3.14 -10.03
N ALA A 30 3.85 1.96 -10.65
CA ALA A 30 5.09 1.20 -10.81
C ALA A 30 6.10 1.91 -11.72
N ASP A 31 5.65 2.62 -12.76
CA ASP A 31 6.51 3.43 -13.62
C ASP A 31 7.12 4.63 -12.89
N PHE A 32 6.47 5.12 -11.84
CA PHE A 32 6.97 6.25 -11.05
C PHE A 32 7.89 5.77 -9.92
N PHE A 33 7.40 4.89 -9.04
CA PHE A 33 8.13 4.43 -7.85
C PHE A 33 9.05 3.24 -8.11
N GLY A 34 8.89 2.54 -9.24
CA GLY A 34 9.55 1.27 -9.50
C GLY A 34 9.11 0.19 -8.51
N TRP A 35 9.97 -0.81 -8.30
CA TRP A 35 9.73 -1.90 -7.36
C TRP A 35 9.74 -1.47 -5.89
N SER A 36 10.17 -0.25 -5.57
CA SER A 36 10.16 0.27 -4.18
C SER A 36 8.74 0.52 -3.67
N PHE A 37 7.76 0.62 -4.58
CA PHE A 37 6.35 0.77 -4.24
C PHE A 37 5.86 -0.30 -3.25
N ILE A 38 6.22 -1.55 -3.49
CA ILE A 38 5.74 -2.70 -2.70
C ILE A 38 6.19 -2.60 -1.24
N PRO A 39 7.51 -2.55 -0.92
CA PRO A 39 7.94 -2.41 0.47
C PRO A 39 7.54 -1.05 1.07
N GLY A 40 7.48 0.01 0.28
CA GLY A 40 7.09 1.35 0.72
C GLY A 40 5.65 1.42 1.22
N VAL A 41 4.69 0.95 0.42
CA VAL A 41 3.27 0.92 0.79
C VAL A 41 3.00 -0.08 1.90
N MET A 42 3.66 -1.24 1.88
CA MET A 42 3.52 -2.21 2.98
C MET A 42 3.96 -1.61 4.32
N GLY A 43 5.09 -0.91 4.36
CA GLY A 43 5.56 -0.22 5.56
C GLY A 43 4.56 0.81 6.09
N ILE A 44 4.03 1.66 5.20
CA ILE A 44 3.02 2.65 5.56
C ILE A 44 1.74 1.97 6.05
N HIS A 45 1.26 0.96 5.35
CA HIS A 45 0.01 0.28 5.68
C HIS A 45 0.08 -0.41 7.05
N ILE A 46 1.17 -1.13 7.32
CA ILE A 46 1.38 -1.76 8.63
C ILE A 46 1.54 -0.69 9.71
N GLY A 47 2.33 0.37 9.45
CA GLY A 47 2.50 1.46 10.40
C GLY A 47 1.18 2.16 10.77
N VAL A 48 0.33 2.45 9.79
CA VAL A 48 -1.02 3.01 10.01
C VAL A 48 -1.90 2.03 10.78
N THR A 49 -1.86 0.75 10.42
CA THR A 49 -2.63 -0.30 11.12
C THR A 49 -2.25 -0.38 12.59
N LEU A 50 -0.95 -0.38 12.90
CA LEU A 50 -0.45 -0.38 14.28
C LEU A 50 -0.83 0.90 15.02
N PHE A 51 -0.81 2.06 14.33
CA PHE A 51 -1.25 3.33 14.93
C PHE A 51 -2.74 3.29 15.31
N VAL A 52 -3.59 2.75 14.43
CA VAL A 52 -5.05 2.66 14.65
C VAL A 52 -5.41 1.65 15.73
N LEU A 53 -4.68 0.54 15.82
CA LEU A 53 -4.92 -0.50 16.82
C LEU A 53 -4.66 -0.02 18.26
N GLY A 54 -3.91 1.07 18.46
CA GLY A 54 -3.63 1.63 19.77
C GLY A 54 -2.72 0.75 20.62
N GLN A 55 -2.53 1.12 21.88
CA GLN A 55 -1.72 0.33 22.81
C GLN A 55 -2.47 -0.93 23.26
N PRO A 56 -1.77 -2.07 23.39
CA PRO A 56 -2.36 -3.31 23.89
C PRO A 56 -3.00 -3.11 25.28
N ASP A 57 -4.21 -3.64 25.46
CA ASP A 57 -4.89 -3.66 26.75
C ASP A 57 -4.37 -4.84 27.58
N PRO A 58 -3.69 -4.60 28.72
CA PRO A 58 -3.08 -5.65 29.53
C PRO A 58 -4.09 -6.61 30.17
N SER A 59 -5.39 -6.33 30.08
CA SER A 59 -6.46 -7.20 30.60
C SER A 59 -6.85 -8.33 29.64
N VAL A 60 -6.41 -8.30 28.39
CA VAL A 60 -6.77 -9.29 27.36
C VAL A 60 -5.66 -10.33 27.22
N GLN A 61 -5.92 -11.56 27.66
CA GLN A 61 -4.92 -12.65 27.68
C GLN A 61 -4.49 -13.18 26.30
N TRP A 62 -5.25 -12.84 25.24
CA TRP A 62 -4.89 -13.14 23.85
C TRP A 62 -4.60 -11.85 23.10
N GLU A 63 -3.37 -11.36 23.21
CA GLU A 63 -2.89 -10.27 22.37
C GLU A 63 -2.59 -10.78 20.97
N SER A 64 -3.17 -10.15 19.96
CA SER A 64 -2.77 -10.40 18.57
C SER A 64 -1.34 -9.91 18.34
N ILE A 65 -0.59 -10.57 17.44
CA ILE A 65 0.77 -10.14 17.06
C ILE A 65 0.83 -8.63 16.75
N PHE A 66 -0.20 -8.10 16.09
CA PHE A 66 -0.30 -6.67 15.77
C PHE A 66 -0.46 -5.77 17.01
N GLN A 67 -1.17 -6.20 18.05
CA GLN A 67 -1.25 -5.46 19.31
C GLN A 67 0.09 -5.43 20.05
N THR A 68 0.81 -6.56 20.06
CA THR A 68 2.17 -6.59 20.61
C THR A 68 3.10 -5.66 19.85
N LEU A 69 3.05 -5.65 18.51
CA LEU A 69 3.84 -4.73 17.69
C LEU A 69 3.47 -3.27 17.91
N ALA A 70 2.19 -2.95 18.15
CA ALA A 70 1.74 -1.57 18.36
C ALA A 70 2.33 -0.96 19.64
N GLY A 71 2.66 -1.79 20.64
CA GLY A 71 3.34 -1.37 21.87
C GLY A 71 4.87 -1.25 21.76
N ILE A 72 5.49 -1.62 20.63
CA ILE A 72 6.96 -1.56 20.48
C ILE A 72 7.41 -0.13 20.23
N GLU A 73 8.49 0.27 20.90
CA GLU A 73 9.22 1.50 20.64
C GLU A 73 10.63 1.21 20.10
N VAL A 74 11.05 1.99 19.11
CA VAL A 74 12.38 1.94 18.50
C VAL A 74 13.01 3.32 18.63
N ALA A 75 14.12 3.42 19.35
CA ALA A 75 14.81 4.69 19.62
C ALA A 75 13.89 5.78 20.23
N GLY A 76 12.94 5.37 21.09
CA GLY A 76 11.98 6.28 21.73
C GLY A 76 10.85 6.77 20.82
N MET A 77 10.70 6.19 19.62
CA MET A 77 9.57 6.42 18.72
C MET A 77 8.70 5.18 18.64
N PRO A 78 7.37 5.33 18.53
CA PRO A 78 6.48 4.19 18.35
C PRO A 78 6.78 3.50 17.01
N LEU A 79 6.77 2.16 16.99
CA LEU A 79 7.06 1.35 15.81
C LEU A 79 6.17 1.74 14.61
N SER A 80 4.93 2.13 14.88
CA SER A 80 3.99 2.65 13.87
C SER A 80 4.57 3.83 13.08
N LEU A 81 5.12 4.83 13.79
CA LEU A 81 5.74 6.00 13.16
C LEU A 81 7.00 5.61 12.39
N VAL A 82 7.82 4.72 12.95
CA VAL A 82 9.05 4.26 12.29
C VAL A 82 8.73 3.56 10.97
N LEU A 83 7.71 2.72 10.95
CA LEU A 83 7.27 2.02 9.73
C LEU A 83 6.70 2.96 8.68
N VAL A 84 5.93 3.97 9.08
CA VAL A 84 5.44 5.00 8.16
C VAL A 84 6.62 5.79 7.56
N CYS A 85 7.53 6.27 8.39
CA CYS A 85 8.71 7.02 7.94
C CYS A 85 9.62 6.18 7.03
N ALA A 86 9.87 4.92 7.37
CA ALA A 86 10.65 4.00 6.54
C ALA A 86 9.95 3.77 5.19
N GLY A 87 8.64 3.53 5.19
CA GLY A 87 7.86 3.33 3.97
C GLY A 87 7.89 4.54 3.04
N VAL A 88 7.70 5.75 3.57
CA VAL A 88 7.83 7.01 2.81
C VAL A 88 9.25 7.17 2.25
N THR A 89 10.27 6.89 3.05
CA THR A 89 11.67 7.02 2.62
C THR A 89 11.99 6.07 1.46
N ILE A 90 11.51 4.83 1.51
CA ILE A 90 11.66 3.84 0.43
C ILE A 90 10.97 4.30 -0.85
N LEU A 91 9.77 4.89 -0.75
CA LEU A 91 9.07 5.45 -1.90
C LEU A 91 9.84 6.61 -2.52
N VAL A 92 10.32 7.56 -1.70
CA VAL A 92 11.10 8.73 -2.18
C VAL A 92 12.39 8.28 -2.87
N ILE A 93 13.13 7.34 -2.26
CA ILE A 93 14.37 6.80 -2.86
C ILE A 93 14.07 6.13 -4.19
N GLY A 94 13.06 5.26 -4.26
CA GLY A 94 12.73 4.57 -5.50
C GLY A 94 12.27 5.51 -6.61
N ALA A 95 11.44 6.51 -6.28
CA ALA A 95 11.05 7.55 -7.23
C ALA A 95 12.27 8.33 -7.76
N ALA A 96 13.17 8.76 -6.87
CA ALA A 96 14.38 9.48 -7.26
C ALA A 96 15.31 8.64 -8.15
N MET A 97 15.50 7.35 -7.81
CA MET A 97 16.29 6.43 -8.62
C MET A 97 15.68 6.19 -10.00
N ASN A 98 14.36 6.07 -10.07
CA ASN A 98 13.67 5.79 -11.32
C ASN A 98 13.66 7.01 -12.26
N ILE A 99 13.41 8.21 -11.72
CA ILE A 99 13.54 9.47 -12.47
C ILE A 99 14.96 9.64 -13.02
N ARG A 100 15.98 9.36 -12.20
CA ARG A 100 17.38 9.40 -12.64
C ARG A 100 17.66 8.43 -13.80
N ASN A 101 17.12 7.22 -13.73
CA ASN A 101 17.30 6.22 -14.79
C ASN A 101 16.61 6.62 -16.11
N GLN A 102 15.50 7.37 -16.04
CA GLN A 102 14.80 7.88 -17.21
C GLN A 102 15.53 9.07 -17.85
N THR A 103 16.19 9.92 -17.05
CA THR A 103 16.98 11.06 -17.56
C THR A 103 18.37 10.69 -18.07
N ALA A 104 18.89 9.53 -17.68
CA ALA A 104 20.18 9.01 -18.12
C ALA A 104 20.12 8.21 -19.45
N ARG A 105 18.93 8.04 -20.03
CA ARG A 105 18.69 7.42 -21.34
C ARG A 105 18.43 8.48 -22.40
#